data_AF-A0A5C1I6N4-F1
#
_entry.id   AF-A0A5C1I6N4-F1
#
_cell.length_a   1.000
_cell.length_b   1.000
_cell.length_c   1.000
_cell.angle_alpha   90.00
_cell.angle_beta   90.00
_cell.angle_gamma   90.00
#
_symmetry.space_group_name_H-M   'P 1'
#
loop_
_entity.id
_entity.type
_entity.pdbx_description
1 polymer ?
#
loop_
_entity_poly.entity_id
_entity_poly.type
_entity_poly.pdbx_seq_one_letter_code
_entity_poly.pdbx_strand_id
1 'polypeptide(L)'
;MNEKICGYIMPISGLGKYTEQHWQFIKKLLDKIVGEAGFGEAEIVSYDPVSLNIKETIFNNIFTIPIVICDVSGYNPNVLFELGLRVGFDMPVLIIKDKSTEFKFDLSSYNHVIYPDEIESLEESQPEYLLFHNTLLKKLVKMKIAYDSDSPVLSPLTSYLSNENYLKVKRGVPFNIKGTYEYICYRTNVGYSHGGLCDITMVNSFGNLIDWQLQGRRCWMKASKLMPLQLFKPPYQWDTQKAIIFHDRSFILNYKIETEDRNIIGVIYGKVEARSGSNQIDSFQGHYHQDSGGELTKGRYKMVRINPKQELDNYKFQLRRKKEK
;
A
#
# COMPACT_ATOMS: atom_id res chain seq x y z
N MET A 1 -19.94 8.62 -1.28
CA MET A 1 -19.84 7.52 -2.28
C MET A 1 -19.68 6.25 -1.48
N ASN A 2 -20.43 5.18 -1.78
CA ASN A 2 -20.17 3.88 -1.15
C ASN A 2 -18.76 3.43 -1.54
N GLU A 3 -17.91 3.14 -0.57
CA GLU A 3 -16.61 2.53 -0.84
C GLU A 3 -16.83 1.13 -1.40
N LYS A 4 -16.19 0.83 -2.54
CA LYS A 4 -16.28 -0.47 -3.19
C LYS A 4 -15.52 -1.50 -2.37
N ILE A 5 -16.22 -2.57 -1.98
CA ILE A 5 -15.64 -3.61 -1.11
C ILE A 5 -15.00 -4.74 -1.95
N CYS A 6 -15.51 -4.97 -3.17
CA CYS A 6 -15.08 -6.06 -4.04
C CYS A 6 -14.63 -5.57 -5.43
N GLY A 7 -13.67 -6.25 -6.04
CA GLY A 7 -13.19 -5.98 -7.39
C GLY A 7 -12.67 -7.21 -8.11
N TYR A 8 -12.40 -7.07 -9.41
CA TYR A 8 -11.97 -8.16 -10.29
C TYR A 8 -10.59 -7.90 -10.88
N ILE A 9 -9.72 -8.90 -10.83
CA ILE A 9 -8.53 -9.01 -11.67
C ILE A 9 -8.83 -10.12 -12.67
N MET A 10 -9.02 -9.79 -13.93
CA MET A 10 -9.39 -10.76 -14.95
C MET A 10 -8.95 -10.30 -16.35
N PRO A 11 -8.81 -11.20 -17.32
CA PRO A 11 -8.56 -10.80 -18.70
C PRO A 11 -9.72 -9.95 -19.23
N ILE A 12 -9.41 -8.90 -20.01
CA ILE A 12 -10.41 -8.01 -20.63
C ILE A 12 -10.51 -8.29 -22.13
N SER A 13 -9.46 -8.82 -22.74
CA SER A 13 -9.39 -9.16 -24.16
C SER A 13 -9.24 -10.68 -24.37
N GLY A 14 -9.55 -11.13 -25.58
CA GLY A 14 -9.40 -12.55 -25.96
C GLY A 14 -7.99 -13.08 -25.69
N LEU A 15 -7.91 -14.33 -25.23
CA LEU A 15 -6.68 -14.98 -24.80
C LEU A 15 -6.72 -16.48 -25.11
N GLY A 16 -5.86 -16.93 -26.02
CA GLY A 16 -5.80 -18.34 -26.41
C GLY A 16 -7.14 -18.83 -26.96
N LYS A 17 -7.75 -19.82 -26.29
CA LYS A 17 -9.07 -20.36 -26.65
C LYS A 17 -10.24 -19.48 -26.23
N TYR A 18 -10.02 -18.48 -25.38
CA TYR A 18 -11.06 -17.62 -24.82
C TYR A 18 -11.25 -16.34 -25.63
N THR A 19 -12.50 -15.99 -25.87
CA THR A 19 -12.89 -14.76 -26.59
C THR A 19 -13.10 -13.60 -25.61
N GLU A 20 -13.28 -12.39 -26.12
CA GLU A 20 -13.69 -11.26 -25.27
C GLU A 20 -15.09 -11.50 -24.66
N GLN A 21 -16.00 -12.10 -25.43
CA GLN A 21 -17.34 -12.47 -24.96
C GLN A 21 -17.27 -13.43 -23.77
N HIS A 22 -16.26 -14.31 -23.73
CA HIS A 22 -16.04 -15.19 -22.60
C HIS A 22 -15.80 -14.42 -21.30
N TRP A 23 -14.88 -13.47 -21.33
CA TRP A 23 -14.59 -12.66 -20.15
C TRP A 23 -15.78 -11.79 -19.74
N GLN A 24 -16.56 -11.29 -20.70
CA GLN A 24 -17.80 -10.58 -20.39
C GLN A 24 -18.86 -11.48 -19.72
N PHE A 25 -18.97 -12.74 -20.14
CA PHE A 25 -19.84 -13.73 -19.50
C PHE A 25 -19.37 -14.02 -18.08
N ILE A 26 -18.08 -14.33 -17.89
CA ILE A 26 -17.50 -14.57 -16.56
C ILE A 26 -17.73 -13.37 -15.65
N LYS A 27 -17.53 -12.13 -16.13
CA LYS A 27 -17.80 -10.94 -15.34
C LYS A 27 -19.26 -10.88 -14.87
N LYS A 28 -20.24 -11.09 -15.76
CA LYS A 28 -21.67 -11.09 -15.40
C LYS A 28 -22.00 -12.16 -14.36
N LEU A 29 -21.41 -13.35 -14.52
CA LEU A 29 -21.56 -14.44 -13.56
C LEU A 29 -20.99 -14.05 -12.19
N LEU A 30 -19.80 -13.44 -12.16
CA LEU A 30 -19.19 -12.95 -10.92
C LEU A 30 -20.00 -11.81 -10.30
N ASP A 31 -20.54 -10.89 -11.08
CA ASP A 31 -21.39 -9.79 -10.60
C ASP A 31 -22.61 -10.37 -9.84
N LYS A 32 -23.25 -11.40 -10.40
CA LYS A 32 -24.38 -12.11 -9.74
C LYS A 32 -23.97 -12.67 -8.39
N ILE A 33 -22.89 -13.46 -8.34
CA ILE A 33 -22.44 -14.15 -7.13
C ILE A 33 -21.96 -13.15 -6.06
N VAL A 34 -21.28 -12.08 -6.47
CA VAL A 34 -20.83 -10.99 -5.58
C VAL A 34 -22.02 -10.23 -4.98
N GLY A 35 -23.06 -9.98 -5.78
CA GLY A 35 -24.32 -9.41 -5.31
C GLY A 35 -24.99 -10.30 -4.25
N GLU A 36 -25.11 -11.60 -4.51
CA GLU A 36 -25.65 -12.58 -3.55
C GLU A 36 -24.82 -12.69 -2.26
N ALA A 37 -23.50 -12.49 -2.35
CA ALA A 37 -22.61 -12.48 -1.19
C ALA A 37 -22.68 -11.19 -0.36
N GLY A 38 -23.45 -10.18 -0.78
CA GLY A 38 -23.68 -8.95 -0.03
C GLY A 38 -22.59 -7.89 -0.18
N PHE A 39 -21.79 -7.94 -1.24
CA PHE A 39 -20.72 -6.95 -1.53
C PHE A 39 -21.21 -5.72 -2.30
N GLY A 40 -22.41 -5.78 -2.90
CA GLY A 40 -22.91 -4.74 -3.79
C GLY A 40 -22.28 -4.82 -5.18
N GLU A 41 -21.86 -3.66 -5.73
CA GLU A 41 -21.21 -3.58 -7.03
C GLU A 41 -19.70 -3.86 -6.94
N ALA A 42 -19.17 -4.51 -7.97
CA ALA A 42 -17.75 -4.74 -8.16
C ALA A 42 -17.32 -4.33 -9.57
N GLU A 43 -16.07 -3.91 -9.70
CA GLU A 43 -15.49 -3.48 -10.96
C GLU A 43 -14.14 -4.13 -11.21
N ILE A 44 -13.76 -4.17 -12.47
CA ILE A 44 -12.43 -4.60 -12.87
C ILE A 44 -11.42 -3.57 -12.38
N VAL A 45 -10.42 -4.03 -11.65
CA VAL A 45 -9.39 -3.22 -10.99
C VAL A 45 -8.62 -2.36 -11.99
N SER A 46 -8.42 -2.87 -13.20
CA SER A 46 -7.74 -2.21 -14.31
C SER A 46 -8.66 -1.44 -15.26
N TYR A 47 -9.96 -1.38 -14.99
CA TYR A 47 -10.88 -0.63 -15.85
C TYR A 47 -10.81 0.87 -15.53
N ASP A 48 -10.37 1.64 -16.52
CA ASP A 48 -10.39 3.09 -16.48
C ASP A 48 -10.92 3.62 -17.83
N PRO A 49 -12.17 4.10 -17.89
CA PRO A 49 -12.74 4.61 -19.13
C PRO A 49 -12.23 6.01 -19.51
N VAL A 50 -11.46 6.68 -18.64
CA VAL A 50 -11.15 8.12 -18.78
C VAL A 50 -9.64 8.41 -18.78
N SER A 51 -8.81 7.65 -18.05
CA SER A 51 -7.39 7.99 -17.90
C SER A 51 -6.47 7.35 -18.95
N LEU A 52 -5.55 8.17 -19.44
CA LEU A 52 -4.39 7.76 -20.24
C LEU A 52 -3.30 7.07 -19.38
N ASN A 53 -3.46 7.04 -18.06
CA ASN A 53 -2.49 6.54 -17.07
C ASN A 53 -3.02 5.30 -16.35
N ILE A 54 -3.42 4.29 -17.13
CA ILE A 54 -3.91 2.97 -16.68
C ILE A 54 -3.07 2.39 -15.51
N LYS A 55 -1.75 2.65 -15.48
CA LYS A 55 -0.85 2.15 -14.44
C LYS A 55 -1.17 2.70 -13.04
N GLU A 56 -1.42 4.00 -12.88
CA GLU A 56 -1.67 4.59 -11.56
C GLU A 56 -3.03 4.13 -10.98
N THR A 57 -4.04 4.01 -11.84
CA THR A 57 -5.37 3.51 -11.46
C THR A 57 -5.31 2.05 -11.02
N ILE A 58 -4.59 1.19 -11.75
CA ILE A 58 -4.35 -0.21 -11.36
C ILE A 58 -3.69 -0.30 -9.99
N PHE A 59 -2.59 0.44 -9.77
CA PHE A 59 -1.89 0.40 -8.48
C PHE A 59 -2.76 0.86 -7.32
N ASN A 60 -3.58 1.90 -7.52
CA ASN A 60 -4.48 2.38 -6.48
C ASN A 60 -5.61 1.36 -6.22
N ASN A 61 -6.28 0.83 -7.24
CA ASN A 61 -7.39 -0.11 -7.07
C ASN A 61 -6.95 -1.48 -6.52
N ILE A 62 -5.78 -1.99 -6.93
CA ILE A 62 -5.17 -3.20 -6.32
C ILE A 62 -4.96 -3.01 -4.82
N PHE A 63 -4.85 -1.77 -4.35
CA PHE A 63 -4.55 -1.47 -2.96
C PHE A 63 -5.79 -1.06 -2.15
N THR A 64 -6.68 -0.25 -2.71
CA THR A 64 -7.81 0.32 -1.98
C THR A 64 -9.00 -0.63 -1.89
N ILE A 65 -9.21 -1.51 -2.88
CA ILE A 65 -10.34 -2.44 -2.87
C ILE A 65 -10.06 -3.56 -1.84
N PRO A 66 -10.88 -3.73 -0.81
CA PRO A 66 -10.60 -4.68 0.28
C PRO A 66 -10.49 -6.15 -0.14
N ILE A 67 -11.34 -6.60 -1.05
CA ILE A 67 -11.39 -8.00 -1.49
C ILE A 67 -11.37 -8.06 -3.02
N VAL A 68 -10.56 -8.94 -3.59
CA VAL A 68 -10.46 -9.10 -5.05
C VAL A 68 -10.67 -10.56 -5.43
N ILE A 69 -11.45 -10.78 -6.48
CA ILE A 69 -11.54 -12.07 -7.17
C ILE A 69 -10.60 -12.01 -8.37
N CYS A 70 -9.70 -12.99 -8.50
CA CYS A 70 -8.67 -13.01 -9.54
C CYS A 70 -8.83 -14.25 -10.43
N ASP A 71 -9.12 -14.05 -11.72
CA ASP A 71 -9.22 -15.12 -12.72
C ASP A 71 -7.89 -15.33 -13.44
N VAL A 72 -7.20 -16.43 -13.12
CA VAL A 72 -5.88 -16.76 -13.69
C VAL A 72 -5.96 -17.61 -14.96
N SER A 73 -7.16 -17.86 -15.48
CA SER A 73 -7.38 -18.73 -16.64
C SER A 73 -6.63 -18.25 -17.88
N GLY A 74 -6.01 -19.20 -18.59
CA GLY A 74 -5.21 -18.92 -19.78
C GLY A 74 -3.87 -18.21 -19.52
N TYR A 75 -3.49 -17.99 -18.25
CA TYR A 75 -2.22 -17.37 -17.85
C TYR A 75 -1.98 -15.98 -18.44
N ASN A 76 -2.99 -15.11 -18.41
CA ASN A 76 -2.82 -13.73 -18.87
C ASN A 76 -1.66 -13.03 -18.11
N PRO A 77 -0.60 -12.55 -18.79
CA PRO A 77 0.54 -11.94 -18.12
C PRO A 77 0.20 -10.73 -17.25
N ASN A 78 -0.80 -9.93 -17.65
CA ASN A 78 -1.23 -8.76 -16.90
C ASN A 78 -1.94 -9.19 -15.61
N VAL A 79 -2.85 -10.17 -15.69
CA VAL A 79 -3.54 -10.73 -14.51
C VAL A 79 -2.53 -11.33 -13.54
N LEU A 80 -1.54 -12.09 -14.02
CA LEU A 80 -0.50 -12.66 -13.16
C LEU A 80 0.36 -11.58 -12.48
N PHE A 81 0.65 -10.48 -13.18
CA PHE A 81 1.34 -9.34 -12.59
C PHE A 81 0.51 -8.67 -11.48
N GLU A 82 -0.77 -8.41 -11.74
CA GLU A 82 -1.69 -7.81 -10.76
C GLU A 82 -1.91 -8.73 -9.54
N LEU A 83 -2.03 -10.04 -9.76
CA LEU A 83 -2.07 -11.05 -8.69
C LEU A 83 -0.79 -11.03 -7.86
N GLY A 84 0.38 -10.99 -8.51
CA GLY A 84 1.67 -10.92 -7.84
C GLY A 84 1.80 -9.69 -6.94
N LEU A 85 1.34 -8.52 -7.41
CA LEU A 85 1.27 -7.31 -6.60
C LEU A 85 0.32 -7.47 -5.41
N ARG A 86 -0.91 -7.95 -5.66
CA ARG A 86 -1.93 -8.14 -4.62
C ARG A 86 -1.45 -9.08 -3.51
N VAL A 87 -0.86 -10.20 -3.89
CA VAL A 87 -0.25 -11.16 -2.96
C VAL A 87 0.94 -10.54 -2.24
N GLY A 88 1.82 -9.83 -2.94
CA GLY A 88 2.98 -9.15 -2.35
C GLY A 88 2.60 -8.09 -1.31
N PHE A 89 1.45 -7.43 -1.48
CA PHE A 89 0.88 -6.51 -0.49
C PHE A 89 0.11 -7.20 0.63
N ASP A 90 0.06 -8.53 0.63
CA ASP A 90 -0.70 -9.34 1.58
C ASP A 90 -2.20 -8.98 1.64
N MET A 91 -2.75 -8.51 0.52
CA MET A 91 -4.14 -8.09 0.43
C MET A 91 -5.06 -9.29 0.11
N PRO A 92 -6.31 -9.32 0.63
CA PRO A 92 -7.22 -10.44 0.42
C PRO A 92 -7.50 -10.69 -1.06
N VAL A 93 -7.33 -11.94 -1.50
CA VAL A 93 -7.62 -12.38 -2.88
C VAL A 93 -8.24 -13.76 -2.89
N LEU A 94 -9.26 -13.96 -3.72
CA LEU A 94 -9.84 -15.25 -4.02
C LEU A 94 -9.54 -15.61 -5.47
N ILE A 95 -8.74 -16.66 -5.67
CA ILE A 95 -8.34 -17.08 -7.01
C ILE A 95 -9.42 -17.99 -7.61
N ILE A 96 -9.77 -17.74 -8.87
CA ILE A 96 -10.58 -18.64 -9.68
C ILE A 96 -9.81 -19.05 -10.93
N LYS A 97 -10.16 -20.21 -11.49
CA LYS A 97 -9.65 -20.65 -12.79
C LYS A 97 -10.61 -21.60 -13.48
N ASP A 98 -10.47 -21.72 -14.79
CA ASP A 98 -11.04 -22.78 -15.60
C ASP A 98 -10.44 -24.14 -15.23
N LYS A 99 -10.99 -25.22 -15.77
CA LYS A 99 -10.52 -26.57 -15.49
C LYS A 99 -9.18 -26.85 -16.18
N SER A 100 -9.00 -26.31 -17.39
CA SER A 100 -7.84 -26.62 -18.26
C SER A 100 -6.56 -25.88 -17.91
N THR A 101 -6.62 -24.72 -17.25
CA THR A 101 -5.40 -24.05 -16.80
C THR A 101 -4.77 -24.87 -15.69
N GLU A 102 -3.61 -25.47 -15.98
CA GLU A 102 -2.79 -26.15 -14.98
C GLU A 102 -2.31 -25.17 -13.91
N PHE A 103 -1.88 -25.66 -12.75
CA PHE A 103 -1.17 -24.80 -11.81
C PHE A 103 0.33 -24.93 -12.02
N LYS A 104 1.01 -23.81 -12.28
CA LYS A 104 2.46 -23.74 -12.08
C LYS A 104 2.73 -23.81 -10.57
N PHE A 105 3.78 -24.53 -10.19
CA PHE A 105 4.13 -24.96 -8.82
C PHE A 105 3.94 -23.90 -7.71
N ASP A 106 4.20 -22.63 -8.01
CA ASP A 106 4.11 -21.54 -7.01
C ASP A 106 2.67 -21.13 -6.64
N LEU A 107 1.67 -21.45 -7.49
CA LEU A 107 0.28 -21.05 -7.31
C LEU A 107 -0.62 -22.20 -6.80
N SER A 108 -0.18 -23.46 -6.89
CA SER A 108 -1.00 -24.63 -6.51
C SER A 108 -1.37 -24.69 -5.03
N SER A 109 -0.57 -24.06 -4.17
CA SER A 109 -0.81 -23.98 -2.72
C SER A 109 -1.84 -22.92 -2.34
N TYR A 110 -2.16 -21.99 -3.25
CA TYR A 110 -3.18 -20.98 -2.99
C TYR A 110 -4.58 -21.58 -3.13
N ASN A 111 -5.45 -21.23 -2.18
CA ASN A 111 -6.82 -21.66 -2.20
C ASN A 111 -7.56 -21.03 -3.39
N HIS A 112 -8.16 -21.86 -4.23
CA HIS A 112 -8.81 -21.43 -5.47
C HIS A 112 -10.21 -22.05 -5.61
N VAL A 113 -10.94 -21.62 -6.64
CA VAL A 113 -12.20 -22.23 -7.08
C VAL A 113 -12.07 -22.52 -8.57
N ILE A 114 -12.46 -23.73 -8.97
CA ILE A 114 -12.38 -24.16 -10.37
C ILE A 114 -13.78 -24.06 -10.99
N TYR A 115 -13.87 -23.46 -12.18
CA TYR A 115 -15.06 -23.49 -13.02
C TYR A 115 -14.85 -24.39 -14.27
N PRO A 116 -15.92 -24.96 -14.85
CA PRO A 116 -15.83 -25.74 -16.09
C PRO A 116 -15.36 -24.88 -17.27
N ASP A 117 -14.54 -25.45 -18.16
CA ASP A 117 -14.01 -24.70 -19.32
C ASP A 117 -15.11 -24.11 -20.22
N GLU A 118 -16.24 -24.80 -20.29
CA GLU A 118 -17.38 -24.49 -21.15
C GLU A 118 -18.56 -23.91 -20.35
N ILE A 119 -18.28 -23.23 -19.23
CA ILE A 119 -19.30 -22.71 -18.29
C ILE A 119 -20.40 -21.86 -18.96
N GLU A 120 -20.10 -21.18 -20.07
CA GLU A 120 -21.07 -20.43 -20.88
C GLU A 120 -22.20 -21.27 -21.47
N SER A 121 -21.91 -22.53 -21.76
CA SER A 121 -22.86 -23.46 -22.37
C SER A 121 -23.71 -24.19 -21.34
N LEU A 122 -23.36 -24.08 -20.05
CA LEU A 122 -24.04 -24.77 -18.97
C LEU A 122 -25.29 -24.01 -18.51
N GLU A 123 -26.36 -24.75 -18.26
CA GLU A 123 -27.55 -24.20 -17.60
C GLU A 123 -27.30 -24.06 -16.08
N GLU A 124 -27.93 -23.06 -15.45
CA GLU A 124 -27.73 -22.81 -14.01
C GLU A 124 -28.18 -23.98 -13.11
N SER A 125 -29.06 -24.84 -13.62
CA SER A 125 -29.55 -26.04 -12.94
C SER A 125 -28.53 -27.18 -12.92
N GLN A 126 -27.50 -27.11 -13.76
CA GLN A 126 -26.56 -28.21 -13.93
C GLN A 126 -25.60 -28.32 -12.73
N PRO A 127 -25.22 -29.56 -12.33
CA PRO A 127 -24.42 -29.79 -11.13
C PRO A 127 -23.07 -29.06 -11.12
N GLU A 128 -22.39 -28.96 -12.27
CA GLU A 128 -21.08 -28.32 -12.36
C GLU A 128 -21.16 -26.79 -12.17
N TYR A 129 -22.20 -26.16 -12.74
CA TYR A 129 -22.49 -24.75 -12.52
C TYR A 129 -22.79 -24.48 -11.04
N LEU A 130 -23.70 -25.26 -10.45
CA LEU A 130 -24.07 -25.12 -9.04
C LEU A 130 -22.88 -25.36 -8.10
N LEU A 131 -21.99 -26.29 -8.44
CA LEU A 131 -20.80 -26.55 -7.66
C LEU A 131 -19.86 -25.34 -7.65
N PHE A 132 -19.56 -24.76 -8.82
CA PHE A 132 -18.77 -23.54 -8.91
C PHE A 132 -19.41 -22.40 -8.14
N HIS A 133 -20.69 -22.12 -8.45
CA HIS A 133 -21.49 -21.05 -7.86
C HIS A 133 -21.51 -21.12 -6.33
N ASN A 134 -21.93 -22.25 -5.77
CA ASN A 134 -22.07 -22.41 -4.32
C ASN A 134 -20.72 -22.40 -3.60
N THR A 135 -19.67 -22.94 -4.22
CA THR A 135 -18.32 -22.92 -3.65
C THR A 135 -17.78 -21.50 -3.59
N LEU A 136 -17.93 -20.74 -4.68
CA LEU A 136 -17.50 -19.35 -4.75
C LEU A 136 -18.29 -18.48 -3.77
N LEU A 137 -19.62 -18.58 -3.78
CA LEU A 137 -20.52 -17.86 -2.87
C LEU A 137 -20.16 -18.11 -1.40
N LYS A 138 -19.99 -19.37 -1.00
CA LYS A 138 -19.62 -19.75 0.36
C LYS A 138 -18.29 -19.12 0.80
N LYS A 139 -17.30 -19.07 -0.08
CA LYS A 139 -16.00 -18.45 0.22
C LYS A 139 -16.12 -16.92 0.33
N LEU A 140 -16.87 -16.30 -0.56
CA LEU A 140 -17.12 -14.85 -0.54
C LEU A 140 -17.87 -14.42 0.72
N VAL A 141 -18.93 -15.13 1.12
CA VAL A 141 -19.66 -14.86 2.37
C VAL A 141 -18.73 -14.95 3.59
N LYS A 142 -17.85 -15.96 3.63
CA LYS A 142 -16.84 -16.05 4.71
C LYS A 142 -15.88 -14.87 4.71
N MET A 143 -15.41 -14.45 3.53
CA MET A 143 -14.53 -13.28 3.41
C MET A 143 -15.26 -12.00 3.83
N LYS A 144 -16.54 -11.84 3.48
CA LYS A 144 -17.36 -10.69 3.89
C LYS A 144 -17.50 -10.62 5.42
N ILE A 145 -17.85 -11.73 6.06
CA ILE A 145 -17.97 -11.81 7.52
C ILE A 145 -16.63 -11.48 8.18
N ALA A 146 -15.53 -12.03 7.67
CA ALA A 146 -14.20 -11.74 8.18
C ALA A 146 -13.80 -10.27 7.98
N TYR A 147 -14.22 -9.64 6.88
CA TYR A 147 -14.01 -8.23 6.62
C TYR A 147 -14.82 -7.34 7.56
N ASP A 148 -16.12 -7.62 7.71
CA ASP A 148 -17.02 -6.85 8.59
C ASP A 148 -16.66 -6.95 10.08
N SER A 149 -15.93 -8.00 10.46
CA SER A 149 -15.44 -8.22 11.82
C SER A 149 -13.98 -7.78 12.04
N ASP A 150 -13.35 -7.11 11.07
CA ASP A 150 -11.95 -6.68 11.12
C ASP A 150 -10.96 -7.84 11.43
N SER A 151 -11.27 -9.04 10.92
CA SER A 151 -10.53 -10.25 11.22
C SER A 151 -9.19 -10.30 10.48
N PRO A 152 -8.08 -10.65 11.17
CA PRO A 152 -6.76 -10.75 10.53
C PRO A 152 -6.61 -11.94 9.56
N VAL A 153 -7.63 -12.80 9.45
CA VAL A 153 -7.62 -14.09 8.72
C VAL A 153 -7.69 -13.92 7.19
N LEU A 154 -7.92 -12.71 6.68
CA LEU A 154 -8.08 -12.45 5.24
C LEU A 154 -6.79 -12.45 4.41
N SER A 155 -5.65 -12.67 5.05
CA SER A 155 -4.32 -12.60 4.48
C SER A 155 -3.94 -13.86 3.68
N PRO A 156 -3.62 -13.76 2.37
CA PRO A 156 -3.10 -14.89 1.60
C PRO A 156 -1.73 -15.33 2.09
N LEU A 157 -0.80 -14.39 2.34
CA LEU A 157 0.55 -14.73 2.77
C LEU A 157 0.58 -15.17 4.24
N THR A 158 -0.13 -14.53 5.16
CA THR A 158 -0.17 -14.97 6.57
C THR A 158 -0.80 -16.36 6.67
N SER A 159 -1.85 -16.67 5.90
CA SER A 159 -2.45 -18.01 5.87
C SER A 159 -1.44 -19.04 5.34
N TYR A 160 -0.78 -18.76 4.20
CA TYR A 160 0.26 -19.62 3.63
C TYR A 160 1.48 -19.81 4.56
N LEU A 161 2.05 -18.71 5.07
CA LEU A 161 3.20 -18.71 5.97
C LEU A 161 2.88 -19.32 7.34
N SER A 162 1.62 -19.27 7.79
CA SER A 162 1.20 -19.91 9.03
C SER A 162 1.14 -21.44 8.92
N ASN A 163 0.87 -21.98 7.72
CA ASN A 163 0.83 -23.42 7.47
C ASN A 163 2.23 -24.04 7.36
N GLU A 164 3.22 -23.29 6.89
CA GLU A 164 4.52 -23.84 6.49
C GLU A 164 5.71 -23.35 7.34
N ASN A 165 5.49 -22.59 8.43
CA ASN A 165 6.54 -22.11 9.34
C ASN A 165 7.68 -21.27 8.71
N TYR A 166 7.56 -20.77 7.47
CA TYR A 166 8.68 -20.07 6.83
C TYR A 166 8.97 -18.68 7.40
N LEU A 167 7.95 -17.91 7.79
CA LEU A 167 8.12 -16.60 8.44
C LEU A 167 6.86 -16.33 9.28
N LYS A 168 7.00 -16.21 10.61
CA LYS A 168 5.93 -15.67 11.47
C LYS A 168 5.81 -14.17 11.21
N VAL A 169 5.25 -13.79 10.06
CA VAL A 169 4.79 -12.44 9.79
C VAL A 169 3.52 -12.24 10.61
N LYS A 170 3.70 -11.94 11.89
CA LYS A 170 2.59 -11.43 12.70
C LYS A 170 2.19 -10.11 12.06
N ARG A 171 1.03 -10.04 11.39
CA ARG A 171 0.34 -8.76 11.12
C ARG A 171 0.36 -7.98 12.43
N GLY A 172 1.28 -7.03 12.51
CA GLY A 172 1.47 -6.21 13.69
C GLY A 172 0.28 -5.30 13.78
N VAL A 173 -0.12 -4.95 14.99
CA VAL A 173 -1.03 -3.81 15.17
C VAL A 173 -0.39 -2.63 14.43
N PRO A 174 -1.11 -1.93 13.53
CA PRO A 174 -0.53 -0.89 12.71
C PRO A 174 0.21 0.13 13.58
N PHE A 175 1.43 0.48 13.18
CA PHE A 175 2.21 1.47 13.90
C PHE A 175 1.49 2.82 13.86
N ASN A 176 1.18 3.38 15.03
CA ASN A 176 0.63 4.71 15.12
C ASN A 176 1.76 5.72 14.92
N ILE A 177 1.74 6.41 13.80
CA ILE A 177 2.73 7.46 13.47
C ILE A 177 2.15 8.86 13.62
N LYS A 178 0.86 9.02 13.93
CA LYS A 178 0.21 10.33 14.04
C LYS A 178 0.88 11.16 15.12
N GLY A 179 1.08 12.46 14.87
CA GLY A 179 1.56 13.40 15.89
C GLY A 179 2.53 14.43 15.36
N THR A 180 3.05 15.25 16.26
CA THR A 180 4.01 16.31 15.96
C THR A 180 5.44 15.78 16.16
N TYR A 181 6.31 16.10 15.23
CA TYR A 181 7.70 15.68 15.24
C TYR A 181 8.64 16.85 14.96
N GLU A 182 9.80 16.79 15.57
CA GLU A 182 10.96 17.57 15.17
C GLU A 182 11.79 16.74 14.18
N TYR A 183 12.10 17.29 13.01
CA TYR A 183 12.96 16.65 12.03
C TYR A 183 14.26 17.42 11.80
N ILE A 184 15.32 16.66 11.50
CA ILE A 184 16.64 17.17 11.16
C ILE A 184 17.20 16.36 9.99
N CYS A 185 17.55 17.06 8.92
CA CYS A 185 18.21 16.52 7.73
C CYS A 185 19.64 17.03 7.66
N TYR A 186 20.60 16.11 7.48
CA TYR A 186 22.02 16.41 7.30
C TYR A 186 22.42 16.10 5.86
N ARG A 187 22.82 17.10 5.07
CA ARG A 187 23.32 16.89 3.71
C ARG A 187 24.75 16.33 3.73
N THR A 188 24.98 15.30 2.94
CA THR A 188 26.32 14.74 2.73
C THR A 188 27.17 15.74 1.93
N ASN A 189 28.48 15.80 2.18
CA ASN A 189 29.47 16.60 1.42
C ASN A 189 29.38 18.12 1.49
N VAL A 190 28.30 18.69 2.03
CA VAL A 190 28.15 20.15 2.09
C VAL A 190 28.21 20.68 3.53
N GLY A 191 28.01 19.82 4.55
CA GLY A 191 28.04 20.23 5.96
C GLY A 191 26.83 21.09 6.38
N TYR A 192 25.82 21.19 5.51
CA TYR A 192 24.56 21.89 5.76
C TYR A 192 23.56 20.94 6.41
N SER A 193 22.86 21.43 7.43
CA SER A 193 21.73 20.74 8.03
C SER A 193 20.52 21.66 8.07
N HIS A 194 19.36 21.14 7.74
CA HIS A 194 18.10 21.86 7.91
C HIS A 194 17.16 21.06 8.81
N GLY A 195 16.24 21.74 9.47
CA GLY A 195 15.29 21.10 10.37
C GLY A 195 14.09 21.98 10.66
N GLY A 196 13.15 21.42 11.40
CA GLY A 196 11.93 22.11 11.78
C GLY A 196 10.92 21.16 12.40
N LEU A 197 9.67 21.60 12.40
CA LEU A 197 8.57 20.84 12.96
C LEU A 197 7.69 20.31 11.82
N CYS A 198 7.14 19.12 12.00
CA CYS A 198 6.17 18.55 11.08
C CYS A 198 5.13 17.75 11.82
N ASP A 199 3.90 17.81 11.32
CA ASP A 199 2.77 17.04 11.80
C ASP A 199 2.49 15.91 10.81
N ILE A 200 2.39 14.70 11.35
CA ILE A 200 1.92 13.52 10.62
C ILE A 200 0.45 13.32 10.95
N THR A 201 -0.38 13.32 9.93
CA THR A 201 -1.73 12.76 9.99
C THR A 201 -1.76 11.43 9.23
N MET A 202 -2.46 10.44 9.79
CA MET A 202 -2.74 9.20 9.07
C MET A 202 -3.99 9.44 8.23
N VAL A 203 -3.88 9.20 6.93
CA VAL A 203 -4.99 9.28 5.97
C VAL A 203 -5.67 7.92 5.92
N ASN A 204 -4.91 6.85 5.65
CA ASN A 204 -5.38 5.46 5.70
C ASN A 204 -4.27 4.53 6.21
N SER A 205 -4.64 3.37 6.75
CA SER A 205 -3.69 2.31 7.12
C SER A 205 -4.17 0.95 6.64
N PHE A 206 -3.37 0.29 5.80
CA PHE A 206 -3.66 -1.05 5.27
C PHE A 206 -2.51 -1.98 5.66
N GLY A 207 -2.60 -2.55 6.87
CA GLY A 207 -1.53 -3.38 7.44
C GLY A 207 -0.22 -2.59 7.62
N ASN A 208 0.77 -2.90 6.78
CA ASN A 208 2.12 -2.32 6.83
C ASN A 208 2.31 -1.08 5.92
N LEU A 209 1.35 -0.80 5.03
CA LEU A 209 1.35 0.39 4.17
C LEU A 209 0.46 1.47 4.81
N ILE A 210 1.02 2.66 4.99
CA ILE A 210 0.38 3.80 5.63
C ILE A 210 0.32 4.93 4.60
N ASP A 211 -0.91 5.36 4.28
CA ASP A 211 -1.13 6.63 3.62
C ASP A 211 -1.16 7.70 4.70
N TRP A 212 -0.33 8.72 4.53
CA TRP A 212 -0.05 9.68 5.57
C TRP A 212 0.24 11.03 4.92
N GLN A 213 -0.20 12.10 5.57
CA GLN A 213 0.08 13.45 5.14
C GLN A 213 1.02 14.08 6.16
N LEU A 214 2.18 14.52 5.67
CA LEU A 214 3.18 15.20 6.46
C LEU A 214 3.09 16.69 6.20
N GLN A 215 2.57 17.48 7.12
CA GLN A 215 2.59 18.94 6.96
C GLN A 215 3.71 19.54 7.80
N GLY A 216 4.62 20.29 7.16
CA GLY A 216 5.87 20.71 7.78
C GLY A 216 6.08 22.23 7.77
N ARG A 217 6.76 22.72 8.80
CA ARG A 217 7.43 24.02 8.78
C ARG A 217 8.93 23.76 8.77
N ARG A 218 9.61 24.14 7.68
CA ARG A 218 11.07 24.27 7.72
C ARG A 218 11.37 25.54 8.48
N CYS A 219 11.96 25.40 9.65
CA CYS A 219 12.18 26.54 10.53
C CYS A 219 13.63 27.04 10.45
N TRP A 220 14.60 26.21 10.03
CA TRP A 220 16.03 26.54 10.18
C TRP A 220 16.92 25.91 9.10
N MET A 221 17.98 26.64 8.69
CA MET A 221 19.11 26.13 7.91
C MET A 221 20.42 26.53 8.61
N LYS A 222 21.29 25.56 8.88
CA LYS A 222 22.67 25.82 9.32
C LYS A 222 23.55 25.91 8.09
N ALA A 223 24.12 27.09 7.82
CA ALA A 223 25.17 27.26 6.83
C ALA A 223 26.56 27.23 7.47
N SER A 224 27.57 27.10 6.61
CA SER A 224 28.97 27.38 6.89
C SER A 224 29.16 28.77 7.56
N LYS A 225 30.39 29.11 7.97
CA LYS A 225 30.76 30.31 8.77
C LYS A 225 30.13 31.67 8.37
N LEU A 226 29.44 31.77 7.23
CA LEU A 226 28.95 33.00 6.60
C LEU A 226 27.42 33.23 6.64
N MET A 227 26.55 32.28 7.02
CA MET A 227 25.09 32.57 7.14
C MET A 227 24.51 32.16 8.50
N PRO A 228 23.92 33.10 9.27
CA PRO A 228 23.24 32.79 10.54
C PRO A 228 21.99 31.95 10.31
N LEU A 229 21.44 31.39 11.40
CA LEU A 229 20.15 30.69 11.43
C LEU A 229 19.07 31.53 10.74
N GLN A 230 18.69 31.18 9.52
CA GLN A 230 17.59 31.84 8.81
C GLN A 230 16.27 31.15 9.15
N LEU A 231 15.32 31.94 9.68
CA LEU A 231 13.92 31.58 9.80
C LEU A 231 13.30 31.62 8.39
N PHE A 232 12.98 30.46 7.83
CA PHE A 232 12.15 30.38 6.63
C PHE A 232 10.68 30.69 7.00
N LYS A 233 9.98 31.50 6.20
CA LYS A 233 8.51 31.69 6.14
C LYS A 233 8.07 31.36 4.70
N PRO A 234 6.79 31.04 4.35
CA PRO A 234 5.67 30.34 5.02
C PRO A 234 5.85 28.79 4.99
N PRO A 235 4.88 27.94 5.42
CA PRO A 235 5.07 26.49 5.48
C PRO A 235 5.34 25.88 4.11
N TYR A 236 6.35 25.01 4.03
CA TYR A 236 6.46 24.08 2.92
C TYR A 236 5.37 23.03 3.12
N GLN A 237 4.40 22.93 2.20
CA GLN A 237 3.53 21.78 2.19
C GLN A 237 4.34 20.60 1.64
N TRP A 238 4.55 19.58 2.48
CA TRP A 238 5.14 18.34 2.02
C TRP A 238 3.96 17.47 1.66
N ASP A 239 3.75 17.23 0.38
CA ASP A 239 2.80 16.20 -0.04
C ASP A 239 3.55 14.87 -0.03
N THR A 240 3.53 14.24 1.14
CA THR A 240 3.89 12.83 1.27
C THR A 240 2.68 12.01 0.86
N GLN A 241 2.91 11.02 0.01
CA GLN A 241 1.82 10.26 -0.58
C GLN A 241 1.71 8.86 0.04
N LYS A 242 2.83 8.16 0.25
CA LYS A 242 2.82 6.77 0.75
C LYS A 242 4.06 6.43 1.60
N ALA A 243 3.89 5.63 2.66
CA ALA A 243 4.99 5.08 3.46
C ALA A 243 4.74 3.61 3.83
N ILE A 244 5.75 2.76 3.69
CA ILE A 244 5.72 1.36 4.13
C ILE A 244 6.57 1.23 5.39
N ILE A 245 6.01 0.63 6.45
CA ILE A 245 6.76 0.24 7.65
C ILE A 245 6.70 -1.28 7.77
N PHE A 246 7.87 -1.92 7.71
CA PHE A 246 8.02 -3.37 7.77
C PHE A 246 8.05 -3.88 9.22
N HIS A 247 7.80 -5.17 9.42
CA HIS A 247 7.80 -5.80 10.75
C HIS A 247 9.12 -5.72 11.50
N ASP A 248 10.23 -5.69 10.77
CA ASP A 248 11.58 -5.51 11.33
C ASP A 248 11.87 -4.06 11.74
N ARG A 249 10.85 -3.19 11.69
CA ARG A 249 10.89 -1.75 11.94
C ARG A 249 11.70 -0.97 10.92
N SER A 250 12.02 -1.54 9.77
CA SER A 250 12.49 -0.75 8.65
C SER A 250 11.34 0.03 8.01
N PHE A 251 11.63 1.13 7.33
CA PHE A 251 10.62 1.89 6.60
C PHE A 251 11.18 2.46 5.30
N ILE A 252 10.28 2.72 4.34
CA ILE A 252 10.53 3.52 3.14
C ILE A 252 9.35 4.46 2.92
N LEU A 253 9.65 5.68 2.46
CA LEU A 253 8.71 6.79 2.44
C LEU A 253 9.06 7.72 1.30
N ASN A 254 8.07 8.10 0.50
CA ASN A 254 8.24 9.13 -0.53
C ASN A 254 7.70 10.49 -0.05
N TYR A 255 8.30 11.56 -0.53
CA TYR A 255 7.84 12.91 -0.26
C TYR A 255 8.00 13.81 -1.49
N LYS A 256 7.04 14.71 -1.65
CA LYS A 256 7.11 15.81 -2.61
C LYS A 256 7.05 17.13 -1.84
N ILE A 257 7.88 18.09 -2.22
CA ILE A 257 7.83 19.45 -1.68
C ILE A 257 7.70 20.39 -2.86
N GLU A 258 6.59 21.11 -2.91
CA GLU A 258 6.33 22.12 -3.93
C GLU A 258 6.42 23.52 -3.32
N THR A 259 7.12 24.39 -4.01
CA THR A 259 7.23 25.82 -3.73
C THR A 259 7.17 26.59 -5.04
N GLU A 260 6.95 27.90 -4.97
CA GLU A 260 6.94 28.79 -6.13
C GLU A 260 8.19 28.60 -7.03
N ASP A 261 9.35 28.34 -6.42
CA ASP A 261 10.63 28.26 -7.13
C ASP A 261 11.17 26.83 -7.34
N ARG A 262 10.63 25.82 -6.64
CA ARG A 262 11.21 24.46 -6.63
C ARG A 262 10.16 23.37 -6.48
N ASN A 263 10.36 22.29 -7.24
CA ASN A 263 9.72 20.99 -7.02
C ASN A 263 10.79 20.00 -6.57
N ILE A 264 10.63 19.41 -5.39
CA ILE A 264 11.57 18.45 -4.82
C ILE A 264 10.84 17.13 -4.65
N ILE A 265 11.39 16.05 -5.19
CA ILE A 265 10.89 14.70 -5.01
C ILE A 265 11.96 13.88 -4.33
N GLY A 266 11.61 13.15 -3.28
CA GLY A 266 12.59 12.36 -2.55
C GLY A 266 12.02 11.11 -1.89
N VAL A 267 12.95 10.26 -1.46
CA VAL A 267 12.69 9.04 -0.71
C VAL A 267 13.52 9.05 0.56
N ILE A 268 12.88 8.72 1.68
CA ILE A 268 13.50 8.47 2.98
C ILE A 268 13.36 6.98 3.29
N TYR A 269 14.42 6.37 3.80
CA TYR A 269 14.37 4.99 4.27
C TYR A 269 15.27 4.82 5.49
N GLY A 270 14.93 3.87 6.35
CA GLY A 270 15.67 3.67 7.59
C GLY A 270 14.96 2.77 8.58
N LYS A 271 15.10 3.08 9.88
CA LYS A 271 14.45 2.37 10.97
C LYS A 271 13.58 3.29 11.82
N VAL A 272 12.49 2.72 12.34
CA VAL A 272 11.64 3.36 13.35
C VAL A 272 11.95 2.83 14.75
N GLU A 273 11.81 3.69 15.75
CA GLU A 273 11.88 3.31 17.16
C GLU A 273 10.52 3.56 17.82
N ALA A 274 10.08 2.58 18.60
CA ALA A 274 8.86 2.62 19.40
C ALA A 274 9.18 2.10 20.80
N ARG A 275 8.55 2.69 21.83
CA ARG A 275 8.56 2.15 23.21
C ARG A 275 8.12 0.69 23.24
N SER A 276 8.77 -0.11 24.10
CA SER A 276 8.43 -1.53 24.27
C SER A 276 6.96 -1.70 24.62
N GLY A 277 6.26 -2.58 23.89
CA GLY A 277 4.82 -2.82 24.07
C GLY A 277 3.88 -1.75 23.49
N SER A 278 4.42 -0.70 22.85
CA SER A 278 3.63 0.35 22.19
C SER A 278 3.73 0.24 20.67
N ASN A 279 2.61 0.44 19.99
CA ASN A 279 2.59 0.61 18.53
C ASN A 279 2.85 2.05 18.12
N GLN A 280 2.99 2.97 19.07
CA GLN A 280 3.34 4.35 18.80
C GLN A 280 4.81 4.47 18.37
N ILE A 281 5.04 5.01 17.19
CA ILE A 281 6.39 5.40 16.76
C ILE A 281 6.79 6.68 17.48
N ASP A 282 7.97 6.65 18.09
CA ASP A 282 8.58 7.77 18.80
C ASP A 282 9.67 8.44 17.94
N SER A 283 10.33 7.71 17.04
CA SER A 283 11.30 8.30 16.13
C SER A 283 11.50 7.53 14.83
N PHE A 284 11.99 8.26 13.82
CA PHE A 284 12.43 7.76 12.52
C PHE A 284 13.88 8.17 12.34
N GLN A 285 14.73 7.27 11.84
CA GLN A 285 16.11 7.58 11.52
C GLN A 285 16.59 6.82 10.30
N GLY A 286 17.37 7.47 9.46
CA GLY A 286 17.87 6.83 8.25
C GLY A 286 18.52 7.77 7.27
N HIS A 287 18.28 7.51 5.99
CA HIS A 287 18.86 8.19 4.87
C HIS A 287 17.76 8.77 3.98
N TYR A 288 18.08 9.84 3.28
CA TYR A 288 17.22 10.38 2.24
C TYR A 288 18.01 10.61 0.95
N HIS A 289 17.31 10.47 -0.17
CA HIS A 289 17.72 10.92 -1.50
C HIS A 289 16.64 11.82 -2.04
N GLN A 290 17.01 12.94 -2.65
CA GLN A 290 16.05 13.83 -3.29
C GLN A 290 16.63 14.43 -4.57
N ASP A 291 15.75 14.65 -5.52
CA ASP A 291 15.97 15.42 -6.72
C ASP A 291 15.27 16.78 -6.57
N SER A 292 15.94 17.84 -6.99
CA SER A 292 15.45 19.24 -6.96
C SER A 292 15.61 19.87 -8.34
N GLY A 293 14.99 19.27 -9.36
CA GLY A 293 15.07 19.77 -10.74
C GLY A 293 16.37 19.41 -11.45
N GLY A 294 16.89 18.19 -11.23
CA GLY A 294 18.12 17.66 -11.81
C GLY A 294 19.31 17.65 -10.85
N GLU A 295 19.21 18.32 -9.70
CA GLU A 295 20.23 18.30 -8.64
C GLU A 295 19.95 17.19 -7.62
N LEU A 296 20.68 16.09 -7.74
CA LEU A 296 20.61 14.96 -6.81
C LEU A 296 21.35 15.29 -5.50
N THR A 297 20.62 15.25 -4.39
CA THR A 297 21.18 15.41 -3.04
C THR A 297 20.84 14.23 -2.16
N LYS A 298 21.75 13.86 -1.27
CA LYS A 298 21.58 12.76 -0.32
C LYS A 298 22.08 13.10 1.07
N GLY A 299 21.50 12.47 2.07
CA GLY A 299 21.82 12.79 3.44
C GLY A 299 21.33 11.81 4.47
N ARG A 300 21.52 12.17 5.74
CA ARG A 300 20.95 11.48 6.89
C ARG A 300 19.74 12.24 7.40
N TYR A 301 18.75 11.49 7.86
CA TYR A 301 17.50 12.01 8.38
C TYR A 301 17.28 11.49 9.79
N LYS A 302 16.76 12.34 10.66
CA LYS A 302 16.23 11.95 11.96
C LYS A 302 14.98 12.77 12.25
N MET A 303 13.94 12.10 12.73
CA MET A 303 12.70 12.72 13.16
C MET A 303 12.27 12.13 14.50
N VAL A 304 11.95 12.96 15.48
CA VAL A 304 11.64 12.56 16.85
C VAL A 304 10.31 13.19 17.26
N ARG A 305 9.43 12.40 17.86
CA ARG A 305 8.11 12.86 18.30
C ARG A 305 8.26 13.83 19.48
N ILE A 306 7.50 14.91 19.44
CA ILE A 306 7.50 15.95 20.48
C ILE A 306 6.09 16.15 21.03
N ASN A 307 5.99 16.76 22.21
CA ASN A 307 4.69 17.14 22.79
C ASN A 307 4.32 18.57 22.33
N PRO A 308 3.26 18.73 21.51
CA PRO A 308 2.95 20.02 20.87
C PRO A 308 2.65 21.15 21.86
N LYS A 309 2.16 20.85 23.08
CA LYS A 309 1.79 21.87 24.08
C LYS A 309 2.97 22.46 24.88
N GLN A 310 4.16 21.85 24.85
CA GLN A 310 5.25 22.22 25.76
C GLN A 310 6.44 22.92 25.09
N GLU A 311 6.60 22.81 23.77
CA GLU A 311 7.85 23.22 23.11
C GLU A 311 7.68 24.30 22.02
N LEU A 312 6.50 24.52 21.45
CA LEU A 312 6.33 25.52 20.36
C LEU A 312 6.77 26.94 20.76
N ASP A 313 6.53 27.36 22.01
CA ASP A 313 6.86 28.71 22.48
C ASP A 313 8.34 28.90 22.86
N ASN A 314 9.09 27.81 23.09
CA ASN A 314 10.46 27.84 23.62
C ASN A 314 11.49 27.07 22.78
N TYR A 315 11.09 26.50 21.65
CA TYR A 315 11.93 25.62 20.85
C TYR A 315 13.15 26.35 20.28
N LYS A 316 14.36 25.92 20.70
CA LYS A 316 15.65 26.38 20.18
C LYS A 316 16.39 25.22 19.53
N PHE A 317 16.74 25.36 18.26
CA PHE A 317 17.50 24.36 17.51
C PHE A 317 18.88 24.11 18.14
N GLN A 318 19.05 22.98 18.82
CA GLN A 318 20.35 22.56 19.38
C GLN A 318 20.97 21.46 18.51
N LEU A 319 21.95 21.83 17.70
CA LEU A 319 22.82 20.84 17.07
C LEU A 319 23.60 20.12 18.16
N ARG A 320 23.40 18.81 18.30
CA ARG A 320 24.31 17.97 19.09
C ARG A 320 25.72 18.18 18.53
N ARG A 321 26.58 18.87 19.28
CA ARG A 321 28.01 18.95 18.97
C ARG A 321 28.50 17.52 18.82
N LYS A 322 29.26 17.24 17.75
CA LYS A 322 30.06 16.00 17.69
C LYS A 322 30.81 15.91 19.01
N LYS A 323 30.71 14.79 19.72
CA LYS A 323 31.74 14.46 20.71
C LYS A 323 33.05 14.41 19.92
N GLU A 324 33.86 15.44 20.06
CA GLU A 324 35.27 15.36 19.70
C GLU A 324 35.84 14.21 20.53
N LYS A 325 36.39 13.22 19.83
CA LYS A 325 37.16 12.14 20.44
C LYS A 325 38.57 12.64 20.65
#